data_AF-A0AA43H021-F1
#
_entry.id   AF-A0AA43H021-F1
#
_cell.length_a   1.000
_cell.length_b   1.000
_cell.length_c   1.000
_cell.angle_alpha   90.00
_cell.angle_beta   90.00
_cell.angle_gamma   90.00
#
_symmetry.space_group_name_H-M   'P 1'
#
loop_
_entity.id
_entity.type
_entity.pdbx_description
1 polymer ?
#
loop_
_entity_poly.entity_id
_entity_poly.type
_entity_poly.pdbx_seq_one_letter_code
_entity_poly.pdbx_strand_id
1 'polypeptide(L)'
;MTESTLLNLDQSTPDSTPDFVNPPTQDELLCDDGIPMETYRHKLQMDLLVDPLAAWLGDKDAFVGGNMFVYFSPHQLKNHDFRGPDMFAVLDVPKGERKCWVTWEEGKGPDVVVELLSSSTASRDKTDKKEIYQNRLRVPEYFWYDPFNPNEFAGFMIRDYGYEPIIPNEENRLISQKLGLALVRWPGEFGGANAVWVRWATLDGVLLPTARELAQQAQQQAQQAQQQAQQAQQRAEAAELLLAQERQQREELLAKLQTMGINPDQL
;
A
#
# COMPACT_ATOMS: atom_id res chain seq x y z
N MET A 1 51.44 55.45 -54.26
CA MET A 1 51.13 55.37 -52.82
C MET A 1 50.02 54.37 -52.69
N THR A 2 50.38 53.24 -52.09
CA THR A 2 49.59 52.06 -51.79
C THR A 2 48.59 52.37 -50.68
N GLU A 3 47.37 51.85 -50.79
CA GLU A 3 46.80 51.09 -49.67
C GLU A 3 45.67 50.18 -50.17
N SER A 4 45.83 48.92 -49.81
CA SER A 4 45.02 47.76 -50.15
C SER A 4 44.30 47.39 -48.86
N THR A 5 42.97 47.49 -48.82
CA THR A 5 42.20 47.01 -47.66
C THR A 5 41.50 45.70 -48.04
N LEU A 6 42.11 44.60 -47.60
CA LEU A 6 41.55 43.26 -47.58
C LEU A 6 40.59 43.10 -46.39
N LEU A 7 39.54 42.31 -46.64
CA LEU A 7 38.72 41.47 -45.76
C LEU A 7 38.67 41.75 -44.25
N ASN A 8 37.45 41.78 -43.73
CA ASN A 8 36.97 40.69 -42.87
C ASN A 8 35.43 40.67 -42.84
N LEU A 9 34.84 39.64 -43.48
CA LEU A 9 33.47 39.24 -43.19
C LEU A 9 33.49 38.55 -41.84
N ASP A 10 32.97 39.24 -40.83
CA ASP A 10 32.68 38.67 -39.52
C ASP A 10 31.50 37.70 -39.65
N GLN A 11 31.80 36.41 -39.78
CA GLN A 11 30.84 35.32 -39.60
C GLN A 11 30.82 34.96 -38.11
N SER A 12 30.08 35.74 -37.32
CA SER A 12 29.65 35.30 -36.00
C SER A 12 28.33 34.54 -36.13
N THR A 13 28.43 33.22 -36.25
CA THR A 13 27.30 32.32 -36.01
C THR A 13 26.94 32.37 -34.52
N PRO A 14 25.66 32.59 -34.12
CA PRO A 14 25.25 32.32 -32.76
C PRO A 14 25.12 30.80 -32.63
N ASP A 15 26.16 30.15 -32.11
CA ASP A 15 26.03 28.80 -31.58
C ASP A 15 25.30 28.90 -30.23
N SER A 16 23.98 29.08 -30.31
CA SER A 16 23.11 28.97 -29.14
C SER A 16 22.48 27.58 -29.15
N THR A 17 23.28 26.57 -28.79
CA THR A 17 22.72 25.38 -28.18
C THR A 17 21.94 25.85 -26.95
N PRO A 18 20.62 25.61 -26.83
CA PRO A 18 19.91 25.97 -25.61
C PRO A 18 20.58 25.21 -24.46
N ASP A 19 21.01 25.94 -23.42
CA ASP A 19 21.46 25.35 -22.17
C ASP A 19 20.34 24.45 -21.65
N PHE A 20 20.44 23.15 -21.90
CA PHE A 20 19.60 22.16 -21.26
C PHE A 20 20.05 22.07 -19.80
N VAL A 21 19.54 23.00 -18.99
CA VAL A 21 19.62 22.89 -17.54
C VAL A 21 18.88 21.62 -17.16
N ASN A 22 19.60 20.64 -16.61
CA ASN A 22 18.99 19.41 -16.10
C ASN A 22 17.88 19.79 -15.11
N PRO A 23 16.70 19.13 -15.18
CA PRO A 23 15.64 19.41 -14.24
C PRO A 23 16.09 19.02 -12.83
N PRO A 24 15.64 19.75 -11.80
CA PRO A 24 16.11 19.51 -10.44
C PRO A 24 15.63 18.16 -9.92
N THR A 25 16.41 17.62 -9.00
CA THR A 25 16.18 16.31 -8.40
C THR A 25 15.42 16.39 -7.08
N GLN A 26 14.92 15.27 -6.58
CA GLN A 26 14.29 15.23 -5.25
C GLN A 26 15.19 15.76 -4.11
N ASP A 27 16.51 15.77 -4.28
CA ASP A 27 17.47 16.31 -3.30
C ASP A 27 17.52 17.85 -3.28
N GLU A 28 17.06 18.48 -4.35
CA GLU A 28 17.06 19.94 -4.55
C GLU A 28 15.67 20.55 -4.32
N LEU A 29 14.66 19.70 -4.09
CA LEU A 29 13.25 20.09 -3.95
C LEU A 29 12.76 20.04 -2.51
N LEU A 30 11.78 20.90 -2.21
CA LEU A 30 11.00 20.77 -0.99
C LEU A 30 10.18 19.49 -1.05
N CYS A 31 10.01 18.82 0.08
CA CYS A 31 9.33 17.52 0.10
C CYS A 31 8.18 17.46 1.12
N ASP A 32 8.03 18.54 1.90
CA ASP A 32 7.06 18.73 2.96
C ASP A 32 6.87 20.24 3.19
N ASP A 33 5.69 20.67 3.63
CA ASP A 33 5.41 22.04 4.09
C ASP A 33 5.50 22.19 5.62
N GLY A 34 5.72 21.09 6.34
CA GLY A 34 5.81 21.04 7.79
C GLY A 34 4.46 21.27 8.48
N ILE A 35 3.35 21.22 7.74
CA ILE A 35 2.01 21.37 8.29
C ILE A 35 1.59 20.03 8.89
N PRO A 36 1.24 19.97 10.19
CA PRO A 36 0.75 18.75 10.80
C PRO A 36 -0.53 18.26 10.12
N MET A 37 -0.75 16.95 10.17
CA MET A 37 -2.02 16.34 9.78
C MET A 37 -3.21 17.04 10.40
N GLU A 38 -4.21 17.34 9.56
CA GLU A 38 -5.34 18.20 9.93
C GLU A 38 -6.07 17.69 11.18
N THR A 39 -6.29 16.37 11.27
CA THR A 39 -6.97 15.75 12.42
C THR A 39 -6.44 14.35 12.71
N TYR A 40 -6.65 13.88 13.94
CA TYR A 40 -6.37 12.50 14.34
C TYR A 40 -7.09 11.47 13.44
N ARG A 41 -8.34 11.76 13.06
CA ARG A 41 -9.12 10.88 12.16
C ARG A 41 -8.56 10.84 10.74
N HIS A 42 -8.08 11.97 10.20
CA HIS A 42 -7.38 12.01 8.92
C HIS A 42 -6.17 11.08 8.93
N LYS A 43 -5.31 11.22 9.95
CA LYS A 43 -4.15 10.35 10.10
C LYS A 43 -4.53 8.87 10.12
N LEU A 44 -5.49 8.49 10.96
CA LEU A 44 -5.94 7.10 11.05
C LEU A 44 -6.52 6.57 9.73
N GLN A 45 -7.25 7.42 8.98
CA GLN A 45 -7.78 7.07 7.68
C GLN A 45 -6.67 6.86 6.64
N MET A 46 -5.59 7.66 6.67
CA MET A 46 -4.41 7.43 5.84
C MET A 46 -3.71 6.12 6.22
N ASP A 47 -3.51 5.85 7.50
CA ASP A 47 -2.89 4.61 7.99
C ASP A 47 -3.67 3.37 7.46
N LEU A 48 -5.01 3.45 7.35
CA LEU A 48 -5.87 2.41 6.76
C LEU A 48 -5.79 2.27 5.22
N LEU A 49 -5.32 3.31 4.53
CA LEU A 49 -5.19 3.32 3.06
C LEU A 49 -3.79 2.95 2.60
N VAL A 50 -2.75 3.42 3.31
CA VAL A 50 -1.34 3.28 2.93
C VAL A 50 -0.80 1.92 3.35
N ASP A 51 -0.82 1.59 4.65
CA ASP A 51 -0.12 0.42 5.18
C ASP A 51 -0.68 -0.91 4.62
N PRO A 52 -2.01 -1.14 4.58
CA PRO A 52 -2.55 -2.38 4.02
C PRO A 52 -2.28 -2.52 2.52
N LEU A 53 -2.27 -1.41 1.78
CA LEU A 53 -1.99 -1.42 0.34
C LEU A 53 -0.51 -1.73 0.07
N ALA A 54 0.41 -1.09 0.80
CA ALA A 54 1.84 -1.36 0.71
C ALA A 54 2.14 -2.84 1.04
N ALA A 55 1.54 -3.37 2.11
CA ALA A 55 1.67 -4.77 2.47
C ALA A 55 1.11 -5.73 1.41
N TRP A 56 -0.03 -5.38 0.78
CA TRP A 56 -0.64 -6.18 -0.28
C TRP A 56 0.15 -6.19 -1.59
N LEU A 57 0.74 -5.06 -1.96
CA LEU A 57 1.62 -5.00 -3.12
C LEU A 57 2.90 -5.82 -2.87
N GLY A 58 3.32 -5.96 -1.61
CA GLY A 58 4.33 -6.93 -1.21
C GLY A 58 5.61 -6.73 -2.01
N ASP A 59 6.03 -7.76 -2.75
CA ASP A 59 7.24 -7.75 -3.59
C ASP A 59 7.07 -7.20 -5.01
N LYS A 60 5.87 -6.75 -5.38
CA LYS A 60 5.67 -6.11 -6.67
C LYS A 60 6.47 -4.80 -6.76
N ASP A 61 6.91 -4.48 -7.96
CA ASP A 61 7.49 -3.17 -8.28
C ASP A 61 6.38 -2.13 -8.24
N ALA A 62 6.23 -1.51 -7.08
CA ALA A 62 5.29 -0.43 -6.86
C ALA A 62 5.75 0.45 -5.70
N PHE A 63 5.29 1.69 -5.72
CA PHE A 63 5.46 2.64 -4.63
C PHE A 63 4.09 3.09 -4.11
N VAL A 64 3.93 3.13 -2.80
CA VAL A 64 2.76 3.72 -2.12
C VAL A 64 3.27 4.79 -1.19
N GLY A 65 2.75 6.00 -1.35
CA GLY A 65 3.09 7.14 -0.51
C GLY A 65 1.83 7.86 -0.05
N GLY A 66 2.01 8.78 0.90
CA GLY A 66 0.96 9.65 1.39
C GLY A 66 1.57 10.84 2.10
N ASN A 67 0.89 11.98 2.05
CA ASN A 67 1.41 13.27 2.55
C ASN A 67 2.84 13.56 2.07
N MET A 68 3.07 13.36 0.78
CA MET A 68 4.37 13.57 0.13
C MET A 68 4.14 14.32 -1.18
N PHE A 69 4.98 15.31 -1.46
CA PHE A 69 4.82 16.10 -2.68
C PHE A 69 5.07 15.29 -3.95
N VAL A 70 4.21 15.52 -4.93
CA VAL A 70 4.27 15.01 -6.30
C VAL A 70 4.54 16.18 -7.23
N TYR A 71 5.70 16.12 -7.88
CA TYR A 71 6.21 17.12 -8.81
C TYR A 71 6.00 16.67 -10.25
N PHE A 72 5.25 17.46 -11.02
CA PHE A 72 4.84 17.09 -12.39
C PHE A 72 5.28 18.02 -13.52
N SER A 73 5.95 19.13 -13.19
CA SER A 73 6.56 20.00 -14.20
C SER A 73 7.73 20.82 -13.63
N PRO A 74 8.93 20.75 -14.23
CA PRO A 74 10.08 21.58 -13.84
C PRO A 74 9.80 23.08 -14.00
N HIS A 75 9.03 23.47 -15.02
CA HIS A 75 8.66 24.87 -15.25
C HIS A 75 7.75 25.44 -14.16
N GLN A 76 6.99 24.57 -13.49
CA GLN A 76 6.00 24.94 -12.47
C GLN A 76 6.57 25.04 -11.06
N LEU A 77 7.86 24.73 -10.87
CA LEU A 77 8.56 24.93 -9.58
C LEU A 77 8.53 26.39 -9.12
N LYS A 78 8.56 27.34 -10.06
CA LYS A 78 8.44 28.78 -9.76
C LYS A 78 7.07 29.19 -9.22
N ASN A 79 6.03 28.38 -9.47
CA ASN A 79 4.65 28.67 -9.09
C ASN A 79 4.13 27.81 -7.93
N HIS A 80 4.99 26.97 -7.32
CA HIS A 80 4.62 26.06 -6.23
C HIS A 80 3.49 25.08 -6.62
N ASP A 81 3.45 24.67 -7.89
CA ASP A 81 2.39 23.85 -8.47
C ASP A 81 2.67 22.34 -8.24
N PHE A 82 3.05 21.95 -7.02
CA PHE A 82 3.18 20.56 -6.57
C PHE A 82 1.92 20.12 -5.81
N ARG A 83 1.67 18.82 -5.68
CA ARG A 83 0.52 18.32 -4.90
C ARG A 83 0.99 17.30 -3.87
N GLY A 84 0.53 17.44 -2.63
CA GLY A 84 0.70 16.46 -1.57
C GLY A 84 -0.56 15.63 -1.40
N PRO A 85 -0.79 14.59 -2.22
CA PRO A 85 -1.93 13.70 -2.02
C PRO A 85 -1.85 12.99 -0.67
N ASP A 86 -3.00 12.81 -0.02
CA ASP A 86 -3.09 12.04 1.23
C ASP A 86 -2.66 10.59 1.03
N MET A 87 -2.98 10.02 -0.13
CA MET A 87 -2.39 8.75 -0.55
C MET A 87 -2.28 8.68 -2.07
N PHE A 88 -1.22 8.06 -2.55
CA PHE A 88 -1.06 7.70 -3.95
C PHE A 88 -0.30 6.39 -4.12
N ALA A 89 -0.54 5.72 -5.25
CA ALA A 89 0.17 4.53 -5.65
C ALA A 89 0.68 4.66 -7.09
N VAL A 90 1.90 4.18 -7.32
CA VAL A 90 2.53 4.10 -8.63
C VAL A 90 2.91 2.65 -8.86
N LEU A 91 2.44 2.06 -9.94
CA LEU A 91 2.71 0.67 -10.30
C LEU A 91 3.89 0.60 -11.28
N ASP A 92 4.52 -0.58 -11.36
CA ASP A 92 5.62 -0.87 -12.29
C ASP A 92 6.82 0.09 -12.12
N VAL A 93 7.14 0.42 -10.87
CA VAL A 93 8.29 1.26 -10.49
C VAL A 93 9.15 0.55 -9.46
N PRO A 94 10.50 0.65 -9.53
CA PRO A 94 11.37 0.03 -8.55
C PRO A 94 11.09 0.56 -7.15
N LYS A 95 11.12 -0.34 -6.18
CA LYS A 95 11.07 0.04 -4.77
C LYS A 95 12.28 0.90 -4.40
N GLY A 96 12.07 1.80 -3.44
CA GLY A 96 13.14 2.56 -2.82
C GLY A 96 12.58 3.72 -2.04
N GLU A 97 13.44 4.29 -1.19
CA GLU A 97 13.12 5.54 -0.50
C GLU A 97 12.94 6.68 -1.51
N ARG A 98 11.99 7.57 -1.24
CA ARG A 98 11.75 8.80 -1.98
C ARG A 98 11.48 9.91 -0.98
N LYS A 99 12.15 11.06 -1.18
CA LYS A 99 11.84 12.28 -0.41
C LYS A 99 10.56 12.91 -0.93
N CYS A 100 10.43 13.00 -2.25
CA CYS A 100 9.23 13.38 -2.97
C CYS A 100 9.09 12.53 -4.24
N TRP A 101 7.90 12.52 -4.84
CA TRP A 101 7.68 11.86 -6.12
C TRP A 101 7.92 12.85 -7.26
N VAL A 102 9.00 12.65 -8.01
CA VAL A 102 9.37 13.56 -9.11
C VAL A 102 9.16 12.86 -10.45
N THR A 103 8.09 13.22 -11.16
CA THR A 103 7.65 12.50 -12.37
C THR A 103 8.69 12.45 -13.49
N TRP A 104 9.54 13.47 -13.63
CA TRP A 104 10.59 13.47 -14.66
C TRP A 104 11.83 12.66 -14.25
N GLU A 105 12.02 12.40 -12.95
CA GLU A 105 13.05 11.46 -12.48
C GLU A 105 12.56 10.01 -12.59
N GLU A 106 11.32 9.76 -12.16
CA GLU A 106 10.72 8.42 -12.15
C GLU A 106 10.18 8.00 -13.53
N GLY A 107 10.02 8.95 -14.46
CA GLY A 107 9.47 8.73 -15.80
C GLY A 107 7.95 8.56 -15.86
N LYS A 108 7.25 8.61 -14.71
CA LYS A 108 5.78 8.55 -14.65
C LYS A 108 5.19 9.20 -13.39
N GLY A 109 3.90 9.51 -13.45
CA GLY A 109 3.10 9.95 -12.31
C GLY A 109 2.33 8.81 -11.62
N PRO A 110 1.56 9.16 -10.56
CA PRO A 110 0.69 8.22 -9.86
C PRO A 110 -0.32 7.53 -10.78
N ASP A 111 -0.55 6.24 -10.53
CA ASP A 111 -1.64 5.46 -11.14
C ASP A 111 -2.96 5.66 -10.40
N VAL A 112 -2.89 5.78 -9.07
CA VAL A 112 -4.04 5.96 -8.18
C VAL A 112 -3.74 7.07 -7.19
N VAL A 113 -4.71 7.97 -6.95
CA VAL A 113 -4.67 8.98 -5.90
C VAL A 113 -5.95 8.93 -5.08
N VAL A 114 -5.83 9.08 -3.76
CA VAL A 114 -6.94 9.25 -2.82
C VAL A 114 -6.71 10.52 -2.00
N GLU A 115 -7.70 11.40 -1.97
CA GLU A 115 -7.71 12.62 -1.14
C GLU A 115 -8.73 12.49 -0.01
N LEU A 116 -8.36 12.98 1.16
CA LEU A 116 -9.24 13.12 2.31
C LEU A 116 -9.73 14.56 2.39
N LEU A 117 -11.04 14.75 2.30
CA LEU A 117 -11.65 16.07 2.31
C LEU A 117 -11.69 16.62 3.73
N SER A 118 -11.24 17.87 3.89
CA SER A 118 -11.45 18.63 5.11
C SER A 118 -12.69 19.51 5.02
N SER A 119 -13.35 19.71 6.15
CA SER A 119 -14.52 20.60 6.26
C SER A 119 -14.21 22.06 5.88
N SER A 120 -12.93 22.46 5.87
CA SER A 120 -12.49 23.83 5.56
C SER A 120 -12.21 24.06 4.07
N THR A 121 -11.98 23.00 3.29
CA THR A 121 -11.58 23.10 1.87
C THR A 121 -12.48 22.33 0.90
N ALA A 122 -13.48 21.58 1.37
CA ALA A 122 -14.30 20.68 0.57
C ALA A 122 -14.90 21.27 -0.73
N SER A 123 -15.27 22.56 -0.76
CA SER A 123 -15.82 23.19 -1.97
C SER A 123 -14.76 23.60 -3.00
N ARG A 124 -13.56 24.00 -2.54
CA ARG A 124 -12.43 24.39 -3.40
C ARG A 124 -11.67 23.16 -3.91
N ASP A 125 -11.46 22.18 -3.03
CA ASP A 125 -10.68 20.97 -3.32
C ASP A 125 -11.37 20.05 -4.34
N LYS A 126 -12.70 19.99 -4.35
CA LYS A 126 -13.46 19.16 -5.32
C LYS A 126 -13.27 19.60 -6.78
N THR A 127 -12.86 20.86 -7.00
CA THR A 127 -12.73 21.44 -8.34
C THR A 127 -11.25 21.56 -8.73
N ASP A 128 -10.46 22.28 -7.94
CA ASP A 128 -9.08 22.63 -8.33
C ASP A 128 -8.14 21.42 -8.30
N LYS A 129 -8.19 20.59 -7.24
CA LYS A 129 -7.33 19.39 -7.14
C LYS A 129 -7.70 18.37 -8.21
N LYS A 130 -9.01 18.14 -8.40
CA LYS A 130 -9.53 17.26 -9.44
C LYS A 130 -9.03 17.67 -10.83
N GLU A 131 -9.11 18.95 -11.17
CA GLU A 131 -8.64 19.46 -12.47
C GLU A 131 -7.13 19.26 -12.67
N ILE A 132 -6.33 19.35 -11.61
CA ILE A 132 -4.88 19.14 -11.70
C ILE A 132 -4.54 17.68 -11.91
N TYR A 133 -5.16 16.79 -11.12
CA TYR A 133 -5.00 15.36 -11.33
C TYR A 133 -5.47 14.94 -12.72
N GLN A 134 -6.53 15.57 -13.24
CA GLN A 134 -7.08 15.29 -14.57
C GLN A 134 -6.21 15.85 -15.71
N ASN A 135 -5.88 17.13 -15.67
CA ASN A 135 -5.38 17.88 -16.83
C ASN A 135 -3.85 17.99 -16.84
N ARG A 136 -3.20 17.88 -15.67
CA ARG A 136 -1.75 18.01 -15.55
C ARG A 136 -1.09 16.65 -15.32
N LEU A 137 -1.47 15.97 -14.25
CA LEU A 137 -0.87 14.68 -13.86
C LEU A 137 -1.43 13.49 -14.67
N ARG A 138 -2.64 13.63 -15.23
CA ARG A 138 -3.34 12.56 -15.97
C ARG A 138 -3.44 11.27 -15.15
N VAL A 139 -3.70 11.39 -13.84
CA VAL A 139 -3.79 10.23 -12.94
C VAL A 139 -4.94 9.33 -13.43
N PRO A 140 -4.68 8.03 -13.67
CA PRO A 140 -5.70 7.11 -14.16
C PRO A 140 -6.93 7.00 -13.28
N GLU A 141 -6.75 6.92 -11.96
CA GLU A 141 -7.86 6.77 -11.01
C GLU A 141 -7.70 7.73 -9.83
N TYR A 142 -8.76 8.44 -9.52
CA TYR A 142 -8.79 9.46 -8.49
C TYR A 142 -10.01 9.27 -7.59
N PHE A 143 -9.80 9.24 -6.28
CA PHE A 143 -10.87 9.08 -5.30
C PHE A 143 -10.81 10.18 -4.26
N TRP A 144 -11.94 10.46 -3.64
CA TRP A 144 -11.97 11.26 -2.42
C TRP A 144 -12.91 10.67 -1.38
N TYR A 145 -12.64 11.02 -0.12
CA TYR A 145 -13.47 10.65 1.01
C TYR A 145 -13.46 11.75 2.08
N ASP A 146 -14.60 12.09 2.68
CA ASP A 146 -14.65 12.94 3.89
C ASP A 146 -14.76 12.05 5.15
N PRO A 147 -13.73 11.99 6.01
CA PRO A 147 -13.76 11.17 7.23
C PRO A 147 -14.78 11.63 8.28
N PHE A 148 -15.36 12.82 8.13
CA PHE A 148 -16.41 13.36 8.99
C PHE A 148 -17.79 13.36 8.33
N ASN A 149 -17.87 13.14 7.01
CA ASN A 149 -19.12 12.95 6.27
C ASN A 149 -19.04 11.70 5.36
N PRO A 150 -19.43 10.51 5.85
CA PRO A 150 -19.22 9.25 5.12
C PRO A 150 -20.06 9.06 3.86
N ASN A 151 -20.95 10.01 3.56
CA ASN A 151 -21.68 10.05 2.29
C ASN A 151 -20.88 10.75 1.18
N GLU A 152 -19.86 11.54 1.55
CA GLU A 152 -18.94 12.17 0.60
C GLU A 152 -17.82 11.19 0.27
N PHE A 153 -18.15 10.27 -0.62
CA PHE A 153 -17.25 9.22 -1.09
C PHE A 153 -17.46 9.03 -2.59
N ALA A 154 -16.44 9.32 -3.39
CA ALA A 154 -16.54 9.21 -4.84
C ALA A 154 -15.21 8.78 -5.47
N GLY A 155 -15.31 8.20 -6.65
CA GLY A 155 -14.19 7.78 -7.47
C GLY A 155 -14.37 8.27 -8.89
N PHE A 156 -13.26 8.45 -9.59
CA PHE A 156 -13.20 8.94 -10.94
C PHE A 156 -12.12 8.20 -11.72
N MET A 157 -12.39 7.96 -12.99
CA MET A 157 -11.46 7.31 -13.92
C MET A 157 -11.19 8.22 -15.09
N ILE A 158 -9.92 8.39 -15.46
CA ILE A 158 -9.54 9.19 -16.61
C ILE A 158 -9.97 8.49 -17.89
N ARG A 159 -10.64 9.22 -18.78
CA ARG A 159 -10.93 8.84 -20.16
C ARG A 159 -10.46 9.95 -21.11
N ASP A 160 -10.81 9.81 -22.39
CA ASP A 160 -10.38 10.72 -23.45
C ASP A 160 -10.64 12.20 -23.14
N TYR A 161 -11.83 12.50 -22.58
CA TYR A 161 -12.27 13.87 -22.28
C TYR A 161 -12.10 14.30 -20.81
N GLY A 162 -11.43 13.49 -19.98
CA GLY A 162 -11.22 13.77 -18.56
C GLY A 162 -11.85 12.72 -17.65
N TYR A 163 -12.13 13.11 -16.41
CA TYR A 163 -12.61 12.21 -15.37
C TYR A 163 -14.10 11.91 -15.50
N GLU A 164 -14.42 10.63 -15.60
CA GLU A 164 -15.77 10.11 -15.46
C GLU A 164 -15.98 9.49 -14.07
N PRO A 165 -17.14 9.67 -13.43
CA PRO A 165 -17.45 9.04 -12.16
C PRO A 165 -17.41 7.51 -12.26
N ILE A 166 -16.76 6.87 -11.28
CA ILE A 166 -16.84 5.43 -11.07
C ILE A 166 -18.17 5.16 -10.36
N ILE A 167 -19.05 4.40 -11.00
CA ILE A 167 -20.33 3.99 -10.42
C ILE A 167 -20.08 2.89 -9.39
N PRO A 168 -20.52 3.05 -8.13
CA PRO A 168 -20.43 1.98 -7.14
C PRO A 168 -21.16 0.72 -7.62
N ASN A 169 -20.62 -0.45 -7.31
CA ASN A 169 -21.31 -1.71 -7.59
C ASN A 169 -22.51 -1.92 -6.63
N GLU A 170 -23.19 -3.06 -6.76
CA GLU A 170 -24.37 -3.41 -5.94
C GLU A 170 -24.09 -3.39 -4.42
N GLU A 171 -22.84 -3.60 -4.02
CA GLU A 171 -22.38 -3.56 -2.63
C GLU A 171 -21.84 -2.18 -2.22
N ASN A 172 -22.07 -1.14 -3.02
CA ASN A 172 -21.57 0.22 -2.85
C ASN A 172 -20.03 0.33 -2.77
N ARG A 173 -19.32 -0.53 -3.50
CA ARG A 173 -17.85 -0.53 -3.60
C ARG A 173 -17.40 0.25 -4.81
N LEU A 174 -16.33 1.04 -4.66
CA LEU A 174 -15.66 1.72 -5.78
C LEU A 174 -14.48 0.87 -6.23
N ILE A 175 -14.50 0.41 -7.48
CA ILE A 175 -13.48 -0.51 -8.01
C ILE A 175 -12.33 0.28 -8.63
N SER A 176 -11.12 0.01 -8.17
CA SER A 176 -9.87 0.41 -8.82
C SER A 176 -9.46 -0.70 -9.79
N GLN A 177 -9.50 -0.41 -11.09
CA GLN A 177 -9.03 -1.32 -12.12
C GLN A 177 -7.51 -1.44 -12.10
N LYS A 178 -6.80 -0.35 -11.79
CA LYS A 178 -5.34 -0.34 -11.68
C LYS A 178 -4.82 -1.27 -10.59
N LEU A 179 -5.43 -1.23 -9.41
CA LEU A 179 -4.99 -2.04 -8.26
C LEU A 179 -5.62 -3.44 -8.23
N GLY A 180 -6.71 -3.66 -8.98
CA GLY A 180 -7.51 -4.88 -8.86
C GLY A 180 -8.13 -5.01 -7.46
N LEU A 181 -8.49 -3.88 -6.86
CA LEU A 181 -9.02 -3.75 -5.50
C LEU A 181 -10.29 -2.90 -5.51
N ALA A 182 -11.01 -2.95 -4.40
CA ALA A 182 -12.17 -2.12 -4.14
C ALA A 182 -11.91 -1.22 -2.92
N LEU A 183 -12.31 0.05 -2.99
CA LEU A 183 -12.50 0.89 -1.81
C LEU A 183 -13.90 0.66 -1.26
N VAL A 184 -13.97 0.34 0.03
CA VAL A 184 -15.22 -0.01 0.72
C VAL A 184 -15.37 0.80 1.99
N ARG A 185 -16.62 1.19 2.30
CA ARG A 185 -16.96 1.81 3.58
C ARG A 185 -17.10 0.72 4.65
N TRP A 186 -16.40 0.89 5.76
CA TRP A 186 -16.35 -0.05 6.87
C TRP A 186 -16.68 0.67 8.18
N PRO A 187 -17.87 0.45 8.77
CA PRO A 187 -18.19 0.95 10.10
C PRO A 187 -17.45 0.13 11.16
N GLY A 188 -16.67 0.78 12.01
CA GLY A 188 -15.97 0.09 13.09
C GLY A 188 -15.03 0.96 13.91
N GLU A 189 -14.34 0.31 14.83
CA GLU A 189 -13.34 0.94 15.69
C GLU A 189 -11.94 0.78 15.09
N PHE A 190 -11.22 1.88 14.92
CA PHE A 190 -9.80 1.88 14.57
C PHE A 190 -9.08 2.99 15.32
N GLY A 191 -7.91 2.69 15.88
CA GLY A 191 -7.16 3.65 16.70
C GLY A 191 -7.94 4.23 17.88
N GLY A 192 -8.91 3.51 18.44
CA GLY A 192 -9.77 4.01 19.52
C GLY A 192 -10.87 4.99 19.07
N ALA A 193 -11.04 5.19 17.77
CA ALA A 193 -12.10 6.00 17.19
C ALA A 193 -13.15 5.11 16.52
N ASN A 194 -14.43 5.33 16.85
CA ASN A 194 -15.55 4.71 16.17
C ASN A 194 -16.04 5.62 15.04
N ALA A 195 -15.96 5.15 13.80
CA ALA A 195 -16.35 5.89 12.62
C ALA A 195 -16.71 4.93 11.46
N VAL A 196 -17.18 5.51 10.35
CA VAL A 196 -17.14 4.82 9.06
C VAL A 196 -15.80 5.16 8.43
N TRP A 197 -15.03 4.14 8.13
CA TRP A 197 -13.72 4.25 7.49
C TRP A 197 -13.81 3.81 6.04
N VAL A 198 -12.85 4.22 5.21
CA VAL A 198 -12.62 3.60 3.91
C VAL A 198 -11.44 2.64 4.00
N ARG A 199 -11.60 1.42 3.49
CA ARG A 199 -10.55 0.40 3.45
C ARG A 199 -10.44 -0.22 2.07
N TRP A 200 -9.26 -0.72 1.75
CA TRP A 200 -9.06 -1.58 0.60
C TRP A 200 -9.62 -2.98 0.86
N ALA A 201 -10.25 -3.55 -0.15
CA ALA A 201 -10.73 -4.93 -0.17
C ALA A 201 -10.35 -5.60 -1.50
N THR A 202 -10.14 -6.92 -1.47
CA THR A 202 -10.10 -7.71 -2.70
C THR A 202 -11.44 -7.62 -3.44
N LEU A 203 -11.46 -7.99 -4.72
CA LEU A 203 -12.70 -8.02 -5.50
C LEU A 203 -13.73 -9.02 -4.94
N ASP A 204 -13.27 -10.03 -4.20
CA ASP A 204 -14.12 -10.98 -3.46
C ASP A 204 -14.68 -10.42 -2.14
N GLY A 205 -14.33 -9.18 -1.78
CA GLY A 205 -14.84 -8.49 -0.59
C GLY A 205 -14.03 -8.74 0.69
N VAL A 206 -12.84 -9.33 0.59
CA VAL A 206 -11.96 -9.54 1.75
C VAL A 206 -11.16 -8.27 2.02
N LEU A 207 -11.33 -7.65 3.20
CA LEU A 207 -10.56 -6.47 3.59
C LEU A 207 -9.07 -6.79 3.63
N LEU A 208 -8.25 -5.86 3.12
CA LEU A 208 -6.82 -5.92 3.32
C LEU A 208 -6.52 -5.70 4.81
N PRO A 209 -5.81 -6.63 5.46
CA PRO A 209 -5.60 -6.57 6.89
C PRO A 209 -4.58 -5.49 7.24
N THR A 210 -4.81 -4.83 8.37
CA THR A 210 -3.82 -3.96 9.01
C THR A 210 -2.72 -4.80 9.64
N ALA A 211 -1.55 -4.19 9.90
CA ALA A 211 -0.47 -4.86 10.62
C ALA A 211 -0.91 -5.41 11.99
N ARG A 212 -1.82 -4.71 12.67
CA ARG A 212 -2.41 -5.16 13.95
C ARG A 212 -3.26 -6.42 13.77
N GLU A 213 -4.13 -6.45 12.76
CA GLU A 213 -4.97 -7.62 12.46
C GLU A 213 -4.09 -8.83 12.07
N LEU A 214 -3.06 -8.62 11.24
CA LEU A 214 -2.08 -9.65 10.89
C LEU A 214 -1.35 -10.21 12.13
N ALA A 215 -0.88 -9.33 13.01
CA ALA A 215 -0.19 -9.74 14.24
C ALA A 215 -1.11 -10.55 15.17
N GLN A 216 -2.37 -10.14 15.31
CA GLN A 216 -3.36 -10.88 16.09
C GLN A 216 -3.65 -12.25 15.49
N GLN A 217 -3.80 -12.33 14.16
CA GLN A 217 -4.00 -13.60 13.47
C GLN A 217 -2.80 -14.55 13.66
N ALA A 218 -1.57 -14.04 13.51
CA ALA A 218 -0.35 -14.81 13.72
C ALA A 218 -0.24 -15.31 15.17
N GLN A 219 -0.58 -14.47 16.15
CA GLN A 219 -0.58 -14.85 17.57
C GLN A 219 -1.60 -15.97 17.85
N GLN A 220 -2.81 -15.87 17.32
CA GLN A 220 -3.84 -16.90 17.48
C GLN A 220 -3.40 -18.22 16.84
N GLN A 221 -2.80 -18.18 15.64
CA GLN A 221 -2.28 -19.36 14.96
C GLN A 221 -1.14 -20.01 15.75
N ALA A 222 -0.21 -19.21 16.30
CA ALA A 222 0.88 -19.71 17.13
C ALA A 222 0.36 -20.39 18.41
N GLN A 223 -0.61 -19.79 19.08
CA GLN A 223 -1.25 -20.38 20.27
C GLN A 223 -1.95 -21.70 19.93
N GLN A 224 -2.68 -21.75 18.82
CA GLN A 224 -3.36 -22.97 18.39
C GLN A 224 -2.36 -24.09 18.06
N ALA A 225 -1.29 -23.77 17.33
CA ALA A 225 -0.23 -24.72 17.00
C ALA A 225 0.47 -25.25 18.25
N GLN A 226 0.73 -24.39 19.24
CA GLN A 226 1.33 -24.78 20.52
C GLN A 226 0.42 -25.74 21.30
N GLN A 227 -0.89 -25.47 21.37
CA GLN A 227 -1.84 -26.37 22.03
C GLN A 227 -1.90 -27.74 21.33
N GLN A 228 -1.90 -27.75 20.00
CA GLN A 228 -1.89 -29.00 19.22
C GLN A 228 -0.61 -29.81 19.45
N ALA A 229 0.55 -29.14 19.49
CA ALA A 229 1.83 -29.78 19.78
C ALA A 229 1.85 -30.39 21.19
N GLN A 230 1.35 -29.67 22.20
CA GLN A 230 1.24 -30.19 23.57
C GLN A 230 0.32 -31.41 23.66
N GLN A 231 -0.83 -31.38 22.98
CA GLN A 231 -1.74 -32.53 22.92
C GLN A 231 -1.15 -33.73 22.16
N ALA A 232 -0.36 -33.48 21.12
CA ALA A 232 0.35 -34.54 20.41
C ALA A 232 1.43 -35.18 21.31
N GLN A 233 2.18 -34.36 22.04
CA GLN A 233 3.20 -34.83 22.97
C GLN A 233 2.58 -35.66 24.11
N GLN A 234 1.52 -35.17 24.74
CA GLN A 234 0.82 -35.92 25.80
C GLN A 234 0.28 -37.27 25.30
N ARG A 235 -0.23 -37.32 24.06
CA ARG A 235 -0.68 -38.58 23.46
C ARG A 235 0.47 -39.53 23.15
N ALA A 236 1.61 -39.01 22.70
CA ALA A 236 2.81 -39.81 22.48
C ALA A 236 3.32 -40.40 23.80
N GLU A 237 3.45 -39.58 24.85
CA GLU A 237 3.86 -40.03 26.19
C GLU A 237 2.89 -41.07 26.78
N ALA A 238 1.59 -40.87 26.62
CA ALA A 238 0.58 -41.85 27.06
C ALA A 238 0.68 -43.16 26.27
N ALA A 239 0.91 -43.09 24.95
CA ALA A 239 1.09 -44.28 24.12
C ALA A 239 2.38 -45.05 24.48
N GLU A 240 3.47 -44.35 24.77
CA GLU A 240 4.72 -44.95 25.23
C GLU A 240 4.54 -45.64 26.60
N LEU A 241 3.82 -45.00 27.52
CA LEU A 241 3.52 -45.60 28.82
C LEU A 241 2.65 -46.87 28.68
N LEU A 242 1.61 -46.82 27.85
CA LEU A 242 0.77 -48.00 27.57
C LEU A 242 1.57 -49.13 26.93
N LEU A 243 2.44 -48.83 25.97
CA LEU A 243 3.30 -49.82 25.33
C LEU A 243 4.29 -50.43 26.34
N ALA A 244 4.84 -49.63 27.24
CA ALA A 244 5.72 -50.13 28.30
C ALA A 244 4.96 -51.07 29.27
N GLN A 245 3.73 -50.70 29.66
CA GLN A 245 2.87 -51.55 30.50
C GLN A 245 2.51 -52.87 29.80
N GLU A 246 2.15 -52.83 28.51
CA GLU A 246 1.84 -54.03 27.73
C GLU A 246 3.03 -54.97 27.64
N ARG A 247 4.24 -54.42 27.41
CA ARG A 247 5.49 -55.20 27.41
C ARG A 247 5.73 -55.88 28.75
N GLN A 248 5.60 -55.14 29.85
CA GLN A 248 5.78 -55.70 31.19
C GLN A 248 4.76 -56.83 31.48
N GLN A 249 3.47 -56.61 31.19
CA GLN A 249 2.44 -57.64 31.40
C GLN A 249 2.70 -58.88 30.54
N ARG A 250 3.14 -58.71 29.29
CA ARG A 250 3.51 -59.81 28.41
C ARG A 250 4.69 -60.60 28.97
N GLU A 251 5.74 -59.93 29.46
CA GLU A 251 6.89 -60.58 30.09
C GLU A 251 6.49 -61.36 31.36
N GLU A 252 5.64 -60.79 32.22
CA GLU A 252 5.13 -61.47 33.41
C GLU A 252 4.27 -62.70 33.07
N LEU A 253 3.45 -62.62 32.01
CA LEU A 253 2.64 -63.75 31.54
C LEU A 253 3.53 -64.88 31.02
N LEU A 254 4.54 -64.54 30.20
CA LEU A 254 5.51 -65.51 29.67
C LEU A 254 6.27 -66.21 30.81
N ALA A 255 6.70 -65.47 31.83
CA ALA A 255 7.35 -66.03 33.01
C ALA A 255 6.43 -66.98 33.80
N LYS A 256 5.14 -66.65 33.95
CA LYS A 256 4.15 -67.53 34.60
C LYS A 256 3.86 -68.79 33.81
N LEU A 257 3.78 -68.72 32.48
CA LEU A 257 3.58 -69.90 31.63
C LEU A 257 4.76 -70.88 31.77
N GLN A 258 5.99 -70.35 31.79
CA GLN A 258 7.20 -71.15 32.01
C GLN A 258 7.20 -71.84 33.39
N THR A 259 6.78 -71.15 34.47
CA THR A 259 6.72 -71.78 35.81
C THR A 259 5.64 -72.85 35.93
N MET A 260 4.58 -72.78 35.11
CA MET A 260 3.55 -73.82 34.99
C MET A 260 3.98 -74.99 34.08
N GLY A 261 5.20 -74.98 33.54
CA GLY A 261 5.73 -76.02 32.66
C GLY A 261 5.18 -75.97 31.23
N ILE A 262 4.51 -74.87 30.84
CA ILE A 262 4.01 -74.65 29.48
C ILE A 262 5.09 -73.91 28.71
N ASN A 263 5.62 -74.50 27.64
CA ASN A 263 6.60 -73.85 26.79
C ASN A 263 5.89 -72.80 25.88
N PRO A 264 6.13 -71.49 26.07
CA PRO A 264 5.44 -70.46 25.30
C PRO A 264 5.76 -70.49 23.80
N ASP A 265 6.91 -71.06 23.41
CA ASP A 265 7.35 -71.16 22.00
C ASP A 265 6.67 -72.33 21.26
N GLN A 266 5.81 -73.10 21.93
CA GLN A 266 5.10 -74.26 21.38
C GLN A 266 3.57 -74.08 21.34
N LEU A 267 3.07 -72.90 21.69
CA LEU A 267 1.66 -72.48 21.57
C LEU A 267 1.46 -71.67 20.28
#